data_AF-X6GQF3-F1
#
_entry.id   AF-X6GQF3-F1
#
_cell.length_a   1.000
_cell.length_b   1.000
_cell.length_c   1.000
_cell.angle_alpha   90.00
_cell.angle_beta   90.00
_cell.angle_gamma   90.00
#
_symmetry.space_group_name_H-M   'P 1'
#
loop_
_entity.id
_entity.type
_entity.pdbx_description
1 polymer ?
#
loop_
_entity_poly.entity_id
_entity_poly.type
_entity_poly.pdbx_seq_one_letter_code
_entity_poly.pdbx_strand_id
1 'polypeptide(L)'
;MDGRLTDLDALALTVRNPFSRTYIDEAVKAYRAGSCKAAIVAVWVAVTFDIIAKIRELAGQGDAQAISFVNAWDTNVQANNVERLLAMERELLTKADTDFGFIDSIARRHFERLQADRHLCAHPAFTSEGELFSPEPELVRLYLVEAIRNLLSQRPVQGRTLLALFDTEFRSLAFPTQPVAITRFVRERYLQHARRGAPATLATVLGKAMLRAAPAGWESKIGLLPHALQAVREVDRAAWLDSVVPALVNLIDTADDTQISNSYALLAVFTELQAALPGPTLEKLSAYLQNLAPGEADVRPFDAVRLPRFRDLMVEKFVRSSEAVQGAVLTRLAAPEFWPTALAVFSNSGSYRGAEARFERYIAPYQDTATPEQMEQVFAAVGINLHIYHAAEVPFQLADFVGRVGRRESLSQQNLTALVAMTDASPRNRRAPFRPVFEIFETAGLSAPPFTPQDDD
;
A
#
# COMPACT_ATOMS: atom_id res chain seq x y z
N MET A 1 -5.50 -24.46 -10.51
CA MET A 1 -4.24 -25.17 -10.79
C MET A 1 -4.60 -26.39 -11.62
N ASP A 2 -4.05 -26.50 -12.83
CA ASP A 2 -4.15 -27.72 -13.64
C ASP A 2 -3.41 -28.85 -12.92
N GLY A 3 -4.10 -29.97 -12.67
CA GLY A 3 -3.58 -31.17 -12.02
C GLY A 3 -2.59 -31.97 -12.89
N ARG A 4 -1.57 -31.31 -13.45
CA ARG A 4 -0.48 -31.98 -14.19
C ARG A 4 0.73 -32.14 -13.30
N LEU A 5 1.37 -33.31 -13.40
CA LEU A 5 2.63 -33.64 -12.73
C LEU A 5 3.73 -32.63 -13.13
N THR A 6 4.36 -32.00 -12.14
CA THR A 6 5.42 -31.00 -12.34
C THR A 6 6.66 -31.62 -13.01
N ASP A 7 7.15 -31.03 -14.10
CA ASP A 7 8.42 -31.45 -14.69
C ASP A 7 9.58 -31.16 -13.70
N LEU A 8 10.35 -32.20 -13.34
CA LEU A 8 11.43 -32.09 -12.35
C LEU A 8 12.64 -31.33 -12.89
N ASP A 9 12.93 -31.41 -14.20
CA ASP A 9 14.04 -30.66 -14.81
C ASP A 9 13.70 -29.18 -14.85
N ALA A 10 12.48 -28.84 -15.27
CA ALA A 10 11.99 -27.46 -15.22
C ALA A 10 11.99 -26.92 -13.78
N LEU A 11 11.63 -27.75 -12.81
CA LEU A 11 11.65 -27.36 -11.40
C LEU A 11 13.07 -27.17 -10.87
N ALA A 12 14.01 -28.05 -11.20
CA ALA A 12 15.42 -27.95 -10.80
C ALA A 12 16.07 -26.64 -11.29
N LEU A 13 15.68 -26.13 -12.47
CA LEU A 13 16.14 -24.84 -12.97
C LEU A 13 15.73 -23.64 -12.10
N THR A 14 14.69 -23.78 -11.27
CA THR A 14 14.24 -22.73 -10.35
C THR A 14 15.07 -22.64 -9.06
N VAL A 15 15.91 -23.64 -8.78
CA VAL A 15 16.79 -23.65 -7.60
C VAL A 15 17.79 -22.51 -7.71
N ARG A 16 17.80 -21.59 -6.73
CA ARG A 16 18.60 -20.35 -6.80
C ARG A 16 20.09 -20.60 -6.63
N ASN A 17 20.47 -21.40 -5.64
CA ASN A 17 21.87 -21.63 -5.32
C ASN A 17 22.44 -22.72 -6.24
N PRO A 18 23.52 -22.44 -7.00
CA PRO A 18 24.08 -23.39 -7.96
C PRO A 18 24.62 -24.66 -7.29
N PHE A 19 25.14 -24.58 -6.07
CA PHE A 19 25.62 -25.75 -5.32
C PHE A 19 24.45 -26.61 -4.80
N SER A 20 23.39 -25.98 -4.27
CA SER A 20 22.16 -26.69 -3.92
C SER A 20 21.54 -27.39 -5.14
N ARG A 21 21.63 -26.76 -6.33
CA ARG A 21 21.16 -27.32 -7.59
C ARG A 21 21.93 -28.59 -7.96
N THR A 22 23.25 -28.63 -7.78
CA THR A 22 24.04 -29.84 -8.03
C THR A 22 23.50 -31.04 -7.26
N TYR A 23 23.20 -30.89 -5.97
CA TYR A 23 22.62 -31.97 -5.16
C TYR A 23 21.21 -32.37 -5.61
N ILE A 24 20.40 -31.42 -6.08
CA ILE A 24 19.09 -31.73 -6.67
C ILE A 24 19.24 -32.48 -8.00
N ASP A 25 20.19 -32.11 -8.85
CA ASP A 25 20.44 -32.80 -10.11
C ASP A 25 20.91 -34.23 -9.86
N GLU A 26 21.73 -34.46 -8.83
CA GLU A 26 22.10 -35.80 -8.34
C GLU A 26 20.88 -36.58 -7.84
N ALA A 27 20.02 -35.94 -7.04
CA ALA A 27 18.80 -36.56 -6.52
C ALA A 27 17.83 -36.96 -7.65
N VAL A 28 17.67 -36.11 -8.66
CA VAL A 28 16.82 -36.39 -9.84
C VAL A 28 17.40 -37.55 -10.67
N LYS A 29 18.72 -37.61 -10.86
CA LYS A 29 19.38 -38.73 -11.53
C LYS A 29 19.19 -40.04 -10.77
N ALA A 30 19.39 -40.04 -9.44
CA ALA A 30 19.20 -41.21 -8.59
C ALA A 30 17.74 -41.68 -8.62
N TYR A 31 16.78 -40.76 -8.54
CA TYR A 31 15.35 -41.02 -8.67
C TYR A 31 15.01 -41.70 -10.00
N ARG A 32 15.51 -41.15 -11.13
CA ARG A 32 15.30 -41.73 -12.47
C ARG A 32 15.94 -43.11 -12.65
N ALA A 33 17.03 -43.38 -11.95
CA ALA A 33 17.69 -44.68 -11.94
C ALA A 33 17.01 -45.72 -11.02
N GLY A 34 15.92 -45.36 -10.34
CA GLY A 34 15.23 -46.22 -9.37
C GLY A 34 15.94 -46.32 -8.01
N SER A 35 17.00 -45.53 -7.77
CA SER A 35 17.74 -45.51 -6.51
C SER A 35 17.10 -44.54 -5.52
N CYS A 36 15.92 -44.92 -5.02
CA CYS A 36 15.09 -44.04 -4.18
C CYS A 36 15.77 -43.65 -2.86
N LYS A 37 16.52 -44.56 -2.23
CA LYS A 37 17.29 -44.27 -1.01
C LYS A 37 18.35 -43.19 -1.24
N ALA A 38 19.14 -43.33 -2.31
CA ALA A 38 20.17 -42.35 -2.65
C ALA A 38 19.56 -41.00 -3.00
N ALA A 39 18.41 -41.00 -3.70
CA ALA A 39 17.70 -39.77 -4.02
C ALA A 39 17.25 -39.03 -2.74
N ILE A 40 16.64 -39.72 -1.77
CA ILE A 40 16.25 -39.11 -0.49
C ILE A 40 17.45 -38.51 0.26
N VAL A 41 18.57 -39.23 0.31
CA VAL A 41 19.79 -38.73 0.96
C VAL A 41 20.28 -37.45 0.25
N ALA A 42 20.32 -37.43 -1.07
CA ALA A 42 20.74 -36.27 -1.84
C ALA A 42 19.79 -35.06 -1.68
N VAL A 43 18.47 -35.27 -1.62
CA VAL A 43 17.51 -34.19 -1.32
C VAL A 43 17.75 -33.60 0.06
N TRP A 44 18.01 -34.44 1.08
CA TRP A 44 18.30 -33.96 2.43
C TRP A 44 19.58 -33.10 2.47
N VAL A 45 20.64 -33.52 1.77
CA VAL A 45 21.88 -32.74 1.66
C VAL A 45 21.62 -31.39 0.98
N ALA A 46 20.81 -31.36 -0.08
CA ALA A 46 20.41 -30.11 -0.73
C ALA A 46 19.69 -29.16 0.24
N VAL A 47 18.76 -29.68 1.04
CA VAL A 47 17.98 -28.90 2.03
C VAL A 47 18.89 -28.30 3.10
N THR A 48 19.73 -29.10 3.75
CA THR A 48 20.61 -28.63 4.84
C THR A 48 21.64 -27.62 4.33
N PHE A 49 22.25 -27.91 3.17
CA PHE A 49 23.20 -27.00 2.54
C PHE A 49 22.56 -25.65 2.21
N ASP A 50 21.37 -25.66 1.61
CA ASP A 50 20.70 -24.42 1.20
C ASP A 50 20.29 -23.55 2.39
N ILE A 51 19.83 -24.15 3.49
CA ILE A 51 19.57 -23.42 4.74
C ILE A 51 20.85 -22.73 5.21
N ILE A 52 21.97 -23.45 5.33
CA ILE A 52 23.24 -22.87 5.78
C ILE A 52 23.71 -21.77 4.82
N ALA A 53 23.61 -22.00 3.51
CA ALA A 53 24.00 -21.02 2.50
C ALA A 53 23.17 -19.73 2.61
N LYS A 54 21.87 -19.85 2.86
CA LYS A 54 20.99 -18.71 3.09
C LYS A 54 21.29 -17.96 4.39
N ILE A 55 21.62 -18.67 5.47
CA ILE A 55 22.06 -18.01 6.71
C ILE A 55 23.37 -17.25 6.45
N ARG A 56 24.31 -17.81 5.67
CA ARG A 56 25.53 -17.09 5.27
C ARG A 56 25.25 -15.87 4.39
N GLU A 57 24.29 -15.95 3.47
CA GLU A 57 23.83 -14.80 2.67
C GLU A 57 23.32 -13.68 3.58
N LEU A 58 22.50 -14.00 4.59
CA LEU A 58 22.03 -13.04 5.59
C LEU A 58 23.15 -12.47 6.47
N ALA A 59 24.11 -13.31 6.87
CA ALA A 59 25.26 -12.85 7.67
C ALA A 59 26.11 -11.85 6.89
N GLY A 60 26.34 -12.09 5.58
CA GLY A 60 27.01 -11.15 4.69
C GLY A 60 26.26 -9.83 4.49
N GLN A 61 24.95 -9.80 4.76
CA GLN A 61 24.11 -8.60 4.74
C GLN A 61 24.03 -7.89 6.11
N GLY A 62 24.70 -8.41 7.14
CA GLY A 62 24.75 -7.79 8.47
C GLY A 62 23.68 -8.27 9.46
N ASP A 63 22.97 -9.38 9.19
CA ASP A 63 22.02 -9.94 10.15
C ASP A 63 22.76 -10.50 11.39
N ALA A 64 22.52 -9.91 12.57
CA ALA A 64 23.22 -10.26 13.80
C ALA A 64 22.99 -11.71 14.27
N GLN A 65 21.78 -12.27 14.05
CA GLN A 65 21.46 -13.64 14.44
C GLN A 65 22.13 -14.63 13.47
N ALA A 66 22.13 -14.31 12.17
CA ALA A 66 22.84 -15.08 11.17
C ALA A 66 24.36 -15.05 11.39
N ILE A 67 24.93 -13.89 11.71
CA ILE A 67 26.35 -13.74 12.08
C ILE A 67 26.68 -14.64 13.28
N SER A 68 25.85 -14.61 14.33
CA SER A 68 26.04 -15.46 15.51
C SER A 68 26.02 -16.96 15.14
N PHE A 69 25.05 -17.38 14.33
CA PHE A 69 24.97 -18.76 13.86
C PHE A 69 26.18 -19.17 13.02
N VAL A 70 26.58 -18.36 12.04
CA VAL A 70 27.71 -18.65 11.14
C VAL A 70 29.02 -18.72 11.91
N ASN A 71 29.26 -17.79 12.84
CA ASN A 71 30.45 -17.82 13.69
C ASN A 71 30.50 -19.10 14.54
N ALA A 72 29.37 -19.48 15.14
CA ALA A 72 29.28 -20.72 15.90
C ALA A 72 29.51 -21.96 15.01
N TRP A 73 28.93 -21.99 13.81
CA TRP A 73 29.11 -23.07 12.85
C TRP A 73 30.58 -23.20 12.43
N ASP A 74 31.19 -22.11 11.96
CA ASP A 74 32.56 -22.10 11.47
C ASP A 74 33.58 -22.42 12.57
N THR A 75 33.34 -21.97 13.81
CA THR A 75 34.16 -22.35 14.97
C THR A 75 34.14 -23.87 15.19
N ASN A 76 32.97 -24.52 15.09
CA ASN A 76 32.87 -25.96 15.28
C ASN A 76 33.43 -26.76 14.08
N VAL A 77 33.34 -26.21 12.86
CA VAL A 77 34.01 -26.78 11.67
C VAL A 77 35.53 -26.73 11.85
N GLN A 78 36.10 -25.60 12.26
CA GLN A 78 37.54 -25.45 12.49
C GLN A 78 38.05 -26.36 13.62
N ALA A 79 37.25 -26.54 14.66
CA ALA A 79 37.56 -27.42 15.78
C ALA A 79 37.31 -28.91 15.48
N ASN A 80 36.80 -29.25 14.28
CA ASN A 80 36.36 -30.60 13.90
C ASN A 80 35.40 -31.24 14.92
N ASN A 81 34.52 -30.43 15.53
CA ASN A 81 33.60 -30.88 16.56
C ASN A 81 32.35 -31.51 15.93
N VAL A 82 32.48 -32.76 15.49
CA VAL A 82 31.44 -33.51 14.78
C VAL A 82 30.16 -33.62 15.61
N GLU A 83 30.27 -33.83 16.92
CA GLU A 83 29.11 -33.94 17.81
C GLU A 83 28.26 -32.67 17.81
N ARG A 84 28.90 -31.50 17.94
CA ARG A 84 28.18 -30.22 17.87
C ARG A 84 27.63 -29.93 16.49
N LEU A 85 28.35 -30.24 15.42
CA LEU A 85 27.86 -30.04 14.05
C LEU A 85 26.59 -30.88 13.80
N LEU A 86 26.56 -32.13 14.27
CA LEU A 86 25.37 -32.97 14.20
C LEU A 86 24.21 -32.44 15.05
N ALA A 87 24.50 -31.90 16.24
CA ALA A 87 23.48 -31.25 17.07
C ALA A 87 22.89 -30.01 16.38
N MET A 88 23.74 -29.16 15.78
CA MET A 88 23.31 -28.00 15.01
C MET A 88 22.50 -28.41 13.77
N GLU A 89 22.89 -29.49 13.07
CA GLU A 89 22.13 -30.03 11.93
C GLU A 89 20.70 -30.43 12.33
N ARG A 90 20.54 -31.08 13.49
CA ARG A 90 19.21 -31.48 14.01
C ARG A 90 18.31 -30.28 14.26
N GLU A 91 18.87 -29.14 14.62
CA GLU A 91 18.13 -27.91 14.87
C GLU A 91 17.89 -27.05 13.62
N LEU A 92 18.51 -27.38 12.47
CA LEU A 92 18.45 -26.54 11.27
C LEU A 92 17.03 -26.26 10.79
N LEU A 93 16.13 -27.26 10.81
CA LEU A 93 14.73 -27.07 10.40
C LEU A 93 13.98 -26.16 11.36
N THR A 94 14.21 -26.31 12.67
CA THR A 94 13.66 -25.41 13.68
C THR A 94 14.15 -23.99 13.43
N LYS A 95 15.47 -23.79 13.24
CA LYS A 95 16.02 -22.47 12.96
C LYS A 95 15.51 -21.89 11.64
N ALA A 96 15.41 -22.71 10.60
CA ALA A 96 14.87 -22.30 9.31
C ALA A 96 13.42 -21.84 9.42
N ASP A 97 12.62 -22.43 10.31
CA ASP A 97 11.24 -22.01 10.59
C ASP A 97 11.19 -20.80 11.54
N THR A 98 11.68 -20.95 12.78
CA THR A 98 11.48 -20.01 13.88
C THR A 98 12.41 -18.81 13.86
N ASP A 99 13.69 -19.04 13.57
CA ASP A 99 14.73 -18.01 13.68
C ASP A 99 14.78 -17.20 12.38
N PHE A 100 14.74 -17.90 11.25
CA PHE A 100 15.03 -17.31 9.94
C PHE A 100 13.82 -17.27 8.99
N GLY A 101 12.72 -17.96 9.26
CA GLY A 101 11.50 -17.93 8.43
C GLY A 101 11.70 -18.31 6.96
N PHE A 102 12.63 -19.22 6.68
CA PHE A 102 12.92 -19.77 5.36
C PHE A 102 11.84 -20.72 4.86
N ILE A 103 11.15 -21.38 5.80
CA ILE A 103 10.11 -22.38 5.58
C ILE A 103 8.95 -22.09 6.53
N ASP A 104 7.74 -22.53 6.20
CA ASP A 104 6.61 -22.47 7.14
C ASP A 104 6.46 -23.78 7.95
N SER A 105 5.50 -23.80 8.88
CA SER A 105 5.28 -24.97 9.74
C SER A 105 4.83 -26.24 9.00
N ILE A 106 4.20 -26.09 7.83
CA ILE A 106 3.78 -27.22 6.99
C ILE A 106 5.01 -27.80 6.28
N ALA A 107 5.79 -26.95 5.61
CA ALA A 107 7.05 -27.32 4.97
C ALA A 107 8.03 -27.91 5.98
N ARG A 108 8.11 -27.35 7.19
CA ARG A 108 8.90 -27.92 8.30
C ARG A 108 8.47 -29.35 8.59
N ARG A 109 7.17 -29.63 8.73
CA ARG A 109 6.68 -31.00 8.97
C ARG A 109 7.06 -31.95 7.83
N HIS A 110 6.98 -31.49 6.58
CA HIS A 110 7.42 -32.28 5.42
C HIS A 110 8.94 -32.56 5.48
N PHE A 111 9.75 -31.58 5.88
CA PHE A 111 11.20 -31.74 5.98
C PHE A 111 11.64 -32.55 7.21
N GLU A 112 10.91 -32.49 8.31
CA GLU A 112 11.11 -33.39 9.46
C GLU A 112 10.84 -34.85 9.05
N ARG A 113 9.82 -35.08 8.22
CA ARG A 113 9.55 -36.41 7.67
C ARG A 113 10.65 -36.85 6.69
N LEU A 114 11.13 -35.96 5.81
CA LEU A 114 12.29 -36.22 4.95
C LEU A 114 13.53 -36.61 5.79
N GLN A 115 13.80 -35.90 6.89
CA GLN A 115 14.92 -36.18 7.78
C GLN A 115 14.80 -37.58 8.42
N ALA A 116 13.59 -37.95 8.86
CA ALA A 116 13.31 -39.27 9.42
C ALA A 116 13.51 -40.38 8.37
N ASP A 117 12.98 -40.22 7.16
CA ASP A 117 13.14 -41.22 6.10
C ASP A 117 14.60 -41.29 5.60
N ARG A 118 15.33 -40.18 5.60
CA ARG A 118 16.78 -40.17 5.36
C ARG A 118 17.53 -41.01 6.39
N HIS A 119 17.14 -40.95 7.67
CA HIS A 119 17.74 -41.76 8.71
C HIS A 119 17.53 -43.26 8.44
N LEU A 120 16.32 -43.65 8.02
CA LEU A 120 16.01 -45.04 7.61
C LEU A 120 16.74 -45.48 6.33
N CYS A 121 17.06 -44.55 5.43
CA CYS A 121 17.82 -44.85 4.22
C CYS A 121 19.33 -45.04 4.50
N ALA A 122 19.87 -44.30 5.47
CA ALA A 122 21.30 -44.28 5.78
C ALA A 122 21.72 -45.36 6.80
N HIS A 123 20.79 -45.82 7.64
CA HIS A 123 21.04 -46.84 8.65
C HIS A 123 20.14 -48.07 8.42
N PRO A 124 20.65 -49.31 8.54
CA PRO A 124 19.80 -50.50 8.49
C PRO A 124 18.84 -50.50 9.67
N ALA A 125 17.62 -50.00 9.46
CA ALA A 125 16.55 -50.13 10.42
C ALA A 125 15.95 -51.53 10.23
N PHE A 126 16.33 -52.47 11.10
CA PHE A 126 15.66 -53.75 11.18
C PHE A 126 14.28 -53.51 11.81
N THR A 127 13.22 -53.65 11.03
CA THR A 127 11.88 -53.82 11.59
C THR A 127 11.82 -55.15 12.35
N SER A 128 10.79 -55.37 13.16
CA SER A 128 10.56 -56.66 13.84
C SER A 128 10.51 -57.87 12.90
N GLU A 129 10.38 -57.63 11.59
CA GLU A 129 10.28 -58.63 10.52
C GLU A 129 11.52 -58.68 9.61
N GLY A 130 12.57 -57.90 9.91
CA GLY A 130 13.85 -57.94 9.18
C GLY A 130 13.85 -57.25 7.81
N GLU A 131 12.79 -56.52 7.45
CA GLU A 131 12.71 -55.78 6.19
C GLU A 131 13.46 -54.45 6.27
N LEU A 132 14.25 -54.15 5.23
CA LEU A 132 14.89 -52.86 5.05
C LEU A 132 13.87 -51.85 4.50
N PHE A 133 13.85 -50.64 5.06
CA PHE A 133 13.04 -49.54 4.53
C PHE A 133 13.26 -49.39 3.01
N SER A 134 12.19 -49.38 2.22
CA SER A 134 12.23 -49.23 0.75
C SER A 134 11.25 -48.14 0.34
N PRO A 135 11.72 -46.90 0.11
CA PRO A 135 10.84 -45.78 -0.23
C PRO A 135 10.32 -45.89 -1.67
N GLU A 136 9.02 -45.66 -1.84
CA GLU A 136 8.37 -45.61 -3.15
C GLU A 136 8.81 -44.39 -3.98
N PRO A 137 8.87 -44.49 -5.32
CA PRO A 137 9.22 -43.36 -6.19
C PRO A 137 8.37 -42.10 -5.96
N GLU A 138 7.07 -42.24 -5.69
CA GLU A 138 6.15 -41.12 -5.44
C GLU A 138 6.55 -40.32 -4.20
N LEU A 139 7.07 -40.99 -3.17
CA LEU A 139 7.56 -40.36 -1.95
C LEU A 139 8.83 -39.52 -2.23
N VAL A 140 9.76 -40.06 -3.02
CA VAL A 140 10.95 -39.33 -3.45
C VAL A 140 10.55 -38.08 -4.26
N ARG A 141 9.58 -38.23 -5.15
CA ARG A 141 9.07 -37.14 -5.98
C ARG A 141 8.42 -36.04 -5.14
N LEU A 142 7.65 -36.41 -4.11
CA LEU A 142 7.11 -35.45 -3.13
C LEU A 142 8.23 -34.62 -2.52
N TYR A 143 9.28 -35.27 -2.00
CA TYR A 143 10.41 -34.57 -1.37
C TYR A 143 11.15 -33.63 -2.33
N LEU A 144 11.40 -34.06 -3.57
CA LEU A 144 12.00 -33.21 -4.60
C LEU A 144 11.17 -31.95 -4.83
N VAL A 145 9.85 -32.11 -5.01
CA VAL A 145 8.95 -30.99 -5.30
C VAL A 145 8.86 -30.05 -4.11
N GLU A 146 8.68 -30.58 -2.90
CA GLU A 146 8.55 -29.80 -1.67
C GLU A 146 9.85 -29.05 -1.35
N ALA A 147 11.01 -29.71 -1.45
CA ALA A 147 12.31 -29.07 -1.21
C ALA A 147 12.52 -27.89 -2.16
N ILE A 148 12.27 -28.08 -3.46
CA ILE A 148 12.52 -27.03 -4.43
C ILE A 148 11.53 -25.87 -4.27
N ARG A 149 10.24 -26.16 -4.16
CA ARG A 149 9.20 -25.12 -4.07
C ARG A 149 9.26 -24.33 -2.77
N ASN A 150 9.39 -25.02 -1.64
CA ASN A 150 9.21 -24.38 -0.33
C ASN A 150 10.52 -23.91 0.28
N LEU A 151 11.67 -24.30 -0.28
CA LEU A 151 12.98 -23.84 0.19
C LEU A 151 13.86 -23.38 -0.97
N LEU A 152 14.34 -24.28 -1.83
CA LEU A 152 15.51 -24.02 -2.69
C LEU A 152 15.31 -22.93 -3.77
N SER A 153 14.07 -22.71 -4.21
CA SER A 153 13.70 -21.63 -5.12
C SER A 153 13.46 -20.28 -4.41
N GLN A 154 13.28 -20.31 -3.09
CA GLN A 154 12.93 -19.15 -2.28
C GLN A 154 14.15 -18.28 -1.93
N ARG A 155 13.94 -16.96 -1.80
CA ARG A 155 14.98 -16.01 -1.39
C ARG A 155 15.12 -15.94 0.15
N PRO A 156 16.33 -15.72 0.70
CA PRO A 156 16.52 -15.36 2.10
C PRO A 156 16.19 -13.87 2.31
N VAL A 157 14.91 -13.53 2.38
CA VAL A 157 14.50 -12.12 2.57
C VAL A 157 14.22 -11.85 4.05
N GLN A 158 15.03 -10.98 4.66
CA GLN A 158 14.78 -10.44 6.00
C GLN A 158 13.74 -9.30 5.90
N GLY A 159 12.83 -9.22 6.88
CA GLY A 159 11.90 -8.08 6.99
C GLY A 159 12.62 -6.73 7.09
N ARG A 160 13.80 -6.68 7.73
CA ARG A 160 14.64 -5.47 7.82
C ARG A 160 15.22 -5.04 6.46
N THR A 161 15.70 -5.96 5.63
CA THR A 161 16.19 -5.64 4.29
C THR A 161 15.07 -5.09 3.40
N LEU A 162 13.86 -5.68 3.50
CA LEU A 162 12.68 -5.17 2.80
C LEU A 162 12.34 -3.75 3.25
N LEU A 163 12.40 -3.47 4.56
CA LEU A 163 12.18 -2.13 5.10
C LEU A 163 13.25 -1.13 4.65
N ALA A 164 14.52 -1.52 4.60
CA ALA A 164 15.61 -0.65 4.13
C ALA A 164 15.48 -0.31 2.64
N LEU A 165 15.07 -1.30 1.84
CA LEU A 165 14.76 -1.09 0.42
C LEU A 165 13.57 -0.14 0.25
N PHE A 166 12.48 -0.39 0.99
CA PHE A 166 11.31 0.50 0.97
C PHE A 166 11.69 1.93 1.37
N ASP A 167 12.45 2.12 2.45
CA ASP A 167 12.91 3.44 2.89
C ASP A 167 13.70 4.17 1.79
N THR A 168 14.64 3.48 1.15
CA THR A 168 15.45 4.04 0.05
C THR A 168 14.58 4.45 -1.15
N GLU A 169 13.68 3.56 -1.60
CA GLU A 169 12.83 3.82 -2.75
C GLU A 169 11.73 4.85 -2.44
N PHE A 170 11.20 4.88 -1.22
CA PHE A 170 10.20 5.86 -0.80
C PHE A 170 10.75 7.29 -0.78
N ARG A 171 12.03 7.46 -0.41
CA ARG A 171 12.73 8.76 -0.50
C ARG A 171 12.92 9.21 -1.96
N SER A 172 13.09 8.27 -2.90
CA SER A 172 13.40 8.57 -4.30
C SER A 172 12.33 9.40 -5.01
N LEU A 173 12.74 10.33 -5.87
CA LEU A 173 11.83 11.06 -6.77
C LEU A 173 11.07 10.13 -7.73
N ALA A 174 11.58 8.91 -7.95
CA ALA A 174 10.93 7.91 -8.79
C ALA A 174 9.80 7.14 -8.09
N PHE A 175 9.55 7.37 -6.79
CA PHE A 175 8.44 6.73 -6.09
C PHE A 175 7.09 7.18 -6.70
N PRO A 176 6.17 6.24 -7.03
CA PRO A 176 4.90 6.61 -7.63
C PRO A 176 4.08 7.56 -6.75
N THR A 177 3.37 8.50 -7.36
CA THR A 177 2.50 9.46 -6.65
C THR A 177 1.02 9.17 -6.81
N GLN A 178 0.64 8.40 -7.83
CA GLN A 178 -0.75 8.07 -8.11
C GLN A 178 -1.21 6.87 -7.26
N PRO A 179 -2.39 6.93 -6.61
CA PRO A 179 -2.83 5.89 -5.66
C PRO A 179 -2.78 4.47 -6.21
N VAL A 180 -3.35 4.26 -7.40
CA VAL A 180 -3.37 2.95 -8.08
C VAL A 180 -1.95 2.47 -8.40
N ALA A 181 -1.08 3.39 -8.82
CA ALA A 181 0.31 3.06 -9.14
C ALA A 181 1.12 2.69 -7.88
N ILE A 182 0.90 3.38 -6.76
CA ILE A 182 1.53 3.07 -5.47
C ILE A 182 1.10 1.68 -5.01
N THR A 183 -0.21 1.40 -4.98
CA THR A 183 -0.73 0.12 -4.52
C THR A 183 -0.21 -1.04 -5.37
N ARG A 184 -0.13 -0.87 -6.70
CA ARG A 184 0.47 -1.86 -7.61
C ARG A 184 1.98 -2.02 -7.37
N PHE A 185 2.73 -0.92 -7.33
CA PHE A 185 4.17 -0.93 -7.13
C PHE A 185 4.55 -1.62 -5.82
N VAL A 186 3.87 -1.27 -4.71
CA VAL A 186 4.17 -1.85 -3.40
C VAL A 186 3.89 -3.35 -3.39
N ARG A 187 2.78 -3.77 -4.01
CA ARG A 187 2.42 -5.18 -4.14
C ARG A 187 3.50 -5.95 -4.89
N GLU A 188 3.82 -5.55 -6.10
CA GLU A 188 4.73 -6.28 -7.00
C GLU A 188 6.17 -6.26 -6.49
N ARG A 189 6.62 -5.10 -5.99
CA ARG A 189 8.02 -4.87 -5.58
C ARG A 189 8.36 -5.49 -4.23
N TYR A 190 7.46 -5.37 -3.25
CA TYR A 190 7.76 -5.78 -1.88
C TYR A 190 6.94 -6.97 -1.42
N LEU A 191 5.67 -7.10 -1.80
CA LEU A 191 4.74 -8.00 -1.10
C LEU A 191 4.47 -9.33 -1.82
N GLN A 192 4.48 -9.37 -3.15
CA GLN A 192 4.09 -10.54 -3.94
C GLN A 192 4.95 -11.78 -3.64
N HIS A 193 6.20 -11.56 -3.25
CA HIS A 193 7.16 -12.60 -2.88
C HIS A 193 7.66 -12.42 -1.43
N ALA A 194 6.96 -11.60 -0.63
CA ALA A 194 7.27 -11.44 0.78
C ALA A 194 6.87 -12.68 1.56
N ARG A 195 7.64 -12.98 2.62
CA ARG A 195 7.32 -14.03 3.58
C ARG A 195 6.09 -13.66 4.42
N ARG A 196 5.46 -14.68 5.02
CA ARG A 196 4.46 -14.45 6.08
C ARG A 196 5.05 -13.56 7.17
N GLY A 197 4.28 -12.55 7.60
CA GLY A 197 4.67 -11.57 8.62
C GLY A 197 5.46 -10.36 8.10
N ALA A 198 6.12 -10.42 6.95
CA ALA A 198 6.79 -9.26 6.36
C ALA A 198 5.80 -8.14 5.94
N PRO A 199 4.63 -8.45 5.33
CA PRO A 199 3.60 -7.44 5.09
C PRO A 199 3.12 -6.77 6.38
N ALA A 200 2.92 -7.54 7.45
CA ALA A 200 2.49 -7.02 8.74
C ALA A 200 3.56 -6.13 9.42
N THR A 201 4.82 -6.52 9.28
CA THR A 201 5.97 -5.73 9.74
C THR A 201 6.07 -4.41 8.97
N LEU A 202 5.99 -4.45 7.64
CA LEU A 202 5.96 -3.25 6.80
C LEU A 202 4.80 -2.35 7.24
N ALA A 203 3.58 -2.89 7.32
CA ALA A 203 2.42 -2.11 7.72
C ALA A 203 2.55 -1.48 9.11
N THR A 204 3.15 -2.18 10.07
CA THR A 204 3.42 -1.61 11.40
C THR A 204 4.39 -0.43 11.32
N VAL A 205 5.43 -0.50 10.48
CA VAL A 205 6.38 0.61 10.25
C VAL A 205 5.70 1.78 9.55
N LEU A 206 4.90 1.52 8.51
CA LEU A 206 4.15 2.57 7.81
C LEU A 206 3.15 3.24 8.75
N GLY A 207 2.45 2.45 9.57
CA GLY A 207 1.53 2.94 10.59
C GLY A 207 2.20 3.81 11.63
N LYS A 208 3.39 3.42 12.12
CA LYS A 208 4.20 4.25 13.03
C LYS A 208 4.66 5.54 12.36
N ALA A 209 5.10 5.49 11.11
CA ALA A 209 5.52 6.67 10.38
C ALA A 209 4.37 7.68 10.21
N MET A 210 3.14 7.20 10.07
CA MET A 210 1.94 8.04 10.01
C MET A 210 1.49 8.56 11.39
N LEU A 211 1.39 7.68 12.38
CA LEU A 211 0.74 7.97 13.67
C LEU A 211 1.68 8.56 14.72
N ARG A 212 2.99 8.40 14.55
CA ARG A 212 4.00 8.84 15.50
C ARG A 212 4.91 9.86 14.83
N ALA A 213 6.11 9.42 14.47
CA ALA A 213 7.12 10.21 13.80
C ALA A 213 7.53 9.48 12.53
N ALA A 214 7.49 10.20 11.41
CA ALA A 214 8.01 9.70 10.16
C ALA A 214 9.56 9.66 10.22
N PRO A 215 10.19 8.67 9.57
CA PRO A 215 11.63 8.72 9.34
C PRO A 215 12.03 10.00 8.60
N ALA A 216 13.21 10.54 8.92
CA ALA A 216 13.72 11.74 8.26
C ALA A 216 13.74 11.56 6.73
N GLY A 217 13.21 12.49 5.95
CA GLY A 217 13.12 12.43 4.49
C GLY A 217 11.81 11.84 3.95
N TRP A 218 10.87 11.46 4.82
CA TRP A 218 9.54 10.97 4.42
C TRP A 218 8.47 12.08 4.41
N GLU A 219 8.79 13.27 4.94
CA GLU A 219 7.84 14.30 5.35
C GLU A 219 6.91 14.73 4.21
N SER A 220 7.45 14.89 3.00
CA SER A 220 6.69 15.31 1.82
C SER A 220 5.80 14.22 1.22
N LYS A 221 5.94 12.96 1.67
CA LYS A 221 5.27 11.79 1.08
C LYS A 221 4.41 11.02 2.07
N ILE A 222 4.29 11.45 3.33
CA ILE A 222 3.46 10.78 4.36
C ILE A 222 2.04 10.50 3.86
N GLY A 223 1.45 11.44 3.10
CA GLY A 223 0.11 11.29 2.51
C GLY A 223 -0.06 10.11 1.54
N LEU A 224 1.03 9.53 1.05
CA LEU A 224 1.03 8.37 0.14
C LEU A 224 0.97 7.03 0.88
N LEU A 225 1.31 7.00 2.18
CA LEU A 225 1.40 5.80 2.99
C LEU A 225 0.10 5.00 3.14
N PRO A 226 -1.11 5.61 3.19
CA PRO A 226 -2.36 4.85 3.14
C PRO A 226 -2.47 3.93 1.93
N HIS A 227 -1.94 4.34 0.77
CA HIS A 227 -2.02 3.55 -0.47
C HIS A 227 -1.05 2.36 -0.45
N ALA A 228 0.09 2.51 0.25
CA ALA A 228 1.01 1.42 0.53
C ALA A 228 0.42 0.42 1.56
N LEU A 229 -0.28 0.91 2.59
CA LEU A 229 -1.02 0.05 3.54
C LEU A 229 -2.17 -0.70 2.85
N GLN A 230 -2.86 -0.07 1.90
CA GLN A 230 -3.88 -0.72 1.09
C GLN A 230 -3.31 -1.92 0.32
N ALA A 231 -2.07 -1.84 -0.19
CA ALA A 231 -1.41 -2.97 -0.83
C ALA A 231 -1.21 -4.15 0.15
N VAL A 232 -0.85 -3.88 1.41
CA VAL A 232 -0.71 -4.92 2.44
C VAL A 232 -2.06 -5.60 2.70
N ARG A 233 -3.12 -4.82 2.88
CA ARG A 233 -4.49 -5.33 3.10
C ARG A 233 -4.97 -6.24 1.96
N GLU A 234 -4.60 -5.91 0.72
CA GLU A 234 -5.02 -6.69 -0.45
C GLU A 234 -4.19 -7.97 -0.68
N VAL A 235 -2.93 -8.00 -0.26
CA VAL A 235 -2.08 -9.19 -0.41
C VAL A 235 -2.40 -10.26 0.63
N ASP A 236 -2.60 -9.86 1.88
CA ASP A 236 -2.88 -10.79 2.98
C ASP A 236 -3.93 -10.20 3.93
N ARG A 237 -5.20 -10.38 3.55
CA ARG A 237 -6.34 -9.87 4.33
C ARG A 237 -6.41 -10.51 5.73
N ALA A 238 -6.01 -11.77 5.86
CA ALA A 238 -6.03 -12.46 7.16
C ALA A 238 -4.98 -11.85 8.09
N ALA A 239 -3.72 -11.74 7.65
CA ALA A 239 -2.67 -11.09 8.44
C ALA A 239 -2.96 -9.61 8.71
N TRP A 240 -3.63 -8.90 7.78
CA TRP A 240 -4.11 -7.54 8.02
C TRP A 240 -5.04 -7.47 9.23
N LEU A 241 -6.06 -8.34 9.29
CA LEU A 241 -7.03 -8.36 10.38
C LEU A 241 -6.42 -8.86 11.70
N ASP A 242 -5.60 -9.92 11.63
CA ASP A 242 -5.11 -10.62 12.82
C ASP A 242 -3.92 -9.91 13.48
N SER A 243 -3.11 -9.16 12.70
CA SER A 243 -1.85 -8.58 13.20
C SER A 243 -1.77 -7.06 12.99
N VAL A 244 -2.15 -6.55 11.82
CA VAL A 244 -1.96 -5.13 11.51
C VAL A 244 -3.01 -4.25 12.17
N VAL A 245 -4.29 -4.63 12.07
CA VAL A 245 -5.39 -3.87 12.70
C VAL A 245 -5.18 -3.73 14.21
N PRO A 246 -4.90 -4.80 14.99
CA PRO A 246 -4.59 -4.66 16.41
C PRO A 246 -3.40 -3.75 16.70
N ALA A 247 -2.32 -3.85 15.91
CA ALA A 247 -1.14 -3.01 16.09
C ALA A 247 -1.44 -1.52 15.83
N LEU A 248 -2.20 -1.19 14.79
CA LEU A 248 -2.61 0.17 14.47
C LEU A 248 -3.60 0.72 15.51
N VAL A 249 -4.55 -0.10 15.97
CA VAL A 249 -5.48 0.29 17.06
C VAL A 249 -4.70 0.64 18.32
N ASN A 250 -3.72 -0.17 18.71
CA ASN A 250 -2.88 0.12 19.87
C ASN A 250 -2.07 1.43 19.69
N LEU A 251 -1.60 1.72 18.48
CA LEU A 251 -0.97 3.01 18.18
C LEU A 251 -1.97 4.18 18.26
N ILE A 252 -3.22 4.01 17.86
CA ILE A 252 -4.21 5.08 18.00
C ILE A 252 -4.55 5.31 19.49
N ASP A 253 -4.74 4.23 20.23
CA ASP A 253 -5.10 4.28 21.66
C ASP A 253 -4.05 5.02 22.50
N THR A 254 -2.78 4.68 22.28
CA THR A 254 -1.63 5.25 23.00
C THR A 254 -1.13 6.59 22.44
N ALA A 255 -1.83 7.20 21.48
CA ALA A 255 -1.43 8.49 20.89
C ALA A 255 -1.62 9.65 21.88
N ASP A 256 -0.68 10.59 21.93
CA ASP A 256 -0.85 11.87 22.63
C ASP A 256 -1.59 12.91 21.75
N ASP A 257 -1.85 14.10 22.30
CA ASP A 257 -2.60 15.17 21.61
C ASP A 257 -1.92 15.67 20.32
N THR A 258 -0.59 15.51 20.19
CA THR A 258 0.14 15.90 18.98
C THR A 258 0.04 14.85 17.87
N GLN A 259 -0.18 13.59 18.27
CA GLN A 259 -0.24 12.41 17.42
C GLN A 259 -1.66 12.04 17.00
N ILE A 260 -2.65 12.34 17.85
CA ILE A 260 -4.04 11.93 17.66
C ILE A 260 -4.64 12.46 16.34
N SER A 261 -4.23 13.66 15.91
CA SER A 261 -4.65 14.25 14.63
C SER A 261 -4.32 13.37 13.41
N ASN A 262 -3.22 12.60 13.47
CA ASN A 262 -2.81 11.72 12.38
C ASN A 262 -3.74 10.51 12.21
N SER A 263 -4.52 10.16 13.23
CA SER A 263 -5.36 8.97 13.22
C SER A 263 -6.57 9.09 12.28
N TYR A 264 -7.13 10.29 12.13
CA TYR A 264 -8.35 10.50 11.36
C TYR A 264 -8.20 10.15 9.88
N ALA A 265 -7.04 10.43 9.29
CA ALA A 265 -6.73 10.02 7.91
C ALA A 265 -6.77 8.50 7.73
N LEU A 266 -6.18 7.75 8.66
CA LEU A 266 -6.18 6.29 8.63
C LEU A 266 -7.57 5.70 8.84
N LEU A 267 -8.30 6.24 9.82
CA LEU A 267 -9.66 5.82 10.11
C LEU A 267 -10.58 6.08 8.92
N ALA A 268 -10.41 7.21 8.22
CA ALA A 268 -11.19 7.55 7.03
C ALA A 268 -10.96 6.58 5.85
N VAL A 269 -9.82 5.89 5.81
CA VAL A 269 -9.47 4.95 4.74
C VAL A 269 -9.81 3.50 5.11
N PHE A 270 -9.63 3.10 6.37
CA PHE A 270 -9.78 1.70 6.78
C PHE A 270 -10.93 1.52 7.77
N THR A 271 -12.07 1.04 7.28
CA THR A 271 -13.28 0.77 8.09
C THR A 271 -13.04 -0.31 9.15
N GLU A 272 -12.14 -1.27 8.89
CA GLU A 272 -11.79 -2.30 9.85
C GLU A 272 -11.09 -1.75 11.10
N LEU A 273 -10.35 -0.63 10.98
CA LEU A 273 -9.79 0.06 12.15
C LEU A 273 -10.89 0.68 12.99
N GLN A 274 -11.88 1.32 12.35
CA GLN A 274 -12.99 1.94 13.06
C GLN A 274 -13.77 0.92 13.89
N ALA A 275 -14.05 -0.25 13.31
CA ALA A 275 -14.79 -1.32 13.98
C ALA A 275 -14.01 -1.94 15.16
N ALA A 276 -12.67 -1.89 15.12
CA ALA A 276 -11.80 -2.48 16.12
C ALA A 276 -11.41 -1.52 17.27
N LEU A 277 -11.77 -0.24 17.18
CA LEU A 277 -11.42 0.74 18.22
C LEU A 277 -12.19 0.48 19.53
N PRO A 278 -11.50 0.48 20.69
CA PRO A 278 -12.15 0.45 22.00
C PRO A 278 -13.05 1.67 22.24
N GLY A 279 -14.11 1.49 23.04
CA GLY A 279 -15.01 2.57 23.45
C GLY A 279 -14.31 3.80 24.03
N PRO A 280 -13.39 3.64 25.01
CA PRO A 280 -12.64 4.77 25.59
C PRO A 280 -11.79 5.51 24.55
N THR A 281 -11.19 4.80 23.60
CA THR A 281 -10.42 5.42 22.51
C THR A 281 -11.31 6.26 21.59
N LEU A 282 -12.52 5.77 21.28
CA LEU A 282 -13.51 6.52 20.50
C LEU A 282 -14.00 7.77 21.25
N GLU A 283 -14.19 7.69 22.56
CA GLU A 283 -14.55 8.86 23.40
C GLU A 283 -13.42 9.89 23.39
N LYS A 284 -12.16 9.46 23.53
CA LYS A 284 -10.99 10.32 23.44
C LYS A 284 -10.89 11.03 22.09
N LEU A 285 -11.08 10.32 20.98
CA LEU A 285 -11.13 10.93 19.63
C LEU A 285 -12.27 11.95 19.51
N SER A 286 -13.45 11.61 20.03
CA SER A 286 -14.62 12.51 20.00
C SER A 286 -14.37 13.78 20.82
N ALA A 287 -13.83 13.65 22.03
CA ALA A 287 -13.50 14.76 22.92
C ALA A 287 -12.43 15.68 22.30
N TYR A 288 -11.41 15.10 21.66
CA TYR A 288 -10.40 15.86 20.94
C TYR A 288 -11.01 16.75 19.86
N LEU A 289 -11.87 16.19 18.99
CA LEU A 289 -12.53 16.98 17.95
C LEU A 289 -13.44 18.06 18.54
N GLN A 290 -14.21 17.75 19.59
CA GLN A 290 -15.08 18.73 20.25
C GLN A 290 -14.29 19.92 20.77
N ASN A 291 -13.15 19.67 21.42
CA ASN A 291 -12.30 20.69 22.02
C ASN A 291 -11.39 21.43 21.01
N LEU A 292 -11.23 20.91 19.79
CA LEU A 292 -10.44 21.55 18.73
C LEU A 292 -10.95 22.97 18.44
N ALA A 293 -10.06 23.97 18.52
CA ALA A 293 -10.46 25.35 18.30
C ALA A 293 -10.65 25.66 16.80
N PRO A 294 -11.61 26.51 16.40
CA PRO A 294 -11.83 26.84 14.97
C PRO A 294 -10.64 27.51 14.26
N GLY A 295 -9.73 28.12 15.02
CA GLY A 295 -8.54 28.82 14.51
C GLY A 295 -7.24 28.03 14.64
N GLU A 296 -7.33 26.73 14.96
CA GLU A 296 -6.15 25.89 15.16
C GLU A 296 -5.40 25.67 13.84
N ALA A 297 -4.07 25.76 13.88
CA ALA A 297 -3.22 25.62 12.70
C ALA A 297 -3.19 24.17 12.18
N ASP A 298 -3.48 23.20 13.04
CA ASP A 298 -3.52 21.80 12.66
C ASP A 298 -4.83 21.45 11.92
N VAL A 299 -4.73 21.28 10.61
CA VAL A 299 -5.86 20.94 9.73
C VAL A 299 -6.03 19.43 9.49
N ARG A 300 -5.16 18.59 10.06
CA ARG A 300 -5.26 17.12 9.96
C ARG A 300 -6.58 16.56 10.53
N PRO A 301 -7.12 17.06 11.65
CA PRO A 301 -8.38 16.56 12.22
C PRO A 301 -9.58 16.65 11.27
N PHE A 302 -9.55 17.52 10.26
CA PHE A 302 -10.62 17.63 9.26
C PHE A 302 -10.78 16.38 8.38
N ASP A 303 -9.83 15.43 8.38
CA ASP A 303 -10.05 14.10 7.77
C ASP A 303 -11.25 13.36 8.39
N ALA A 304 -11.61 13.68 9.62
CA ALA A 304 -12.74 13.09 10.32
C ALA A 304 -14.08 13.39 9.64
N VAL A 305 -14.18 14.36 8.71
CA VAL A 305 -15.41 14.60 7.94
C VAL A 305 -15.86 13.38 7.16
N ARG A 306 -14.92 12.52 6.76
CA ARG A 306 -15.18 11.27 6.02
C ARG A 306 -15.69 10.15 6.91
N LEU A 307 -15.67 10.34 8.23
CA LEU A 307 -16.20 9.41 9.22
C LEU A 307 -17.65 9.80 9.50
N PRO A 308 -18.64 8.91 9.26
CA PRO A 308 -20.06 9.26 9.40
C PRO A 308 -20.42 9.88 10.75
N ARG A 309 -19.76 9.43 11.82
CA ARG A 309 -19.98 9.92 13.19
C ARG A 309 -19.54 11.36 13.42
N PHE A 310 -18.52 11.83 12.71
CA PHE A 310 -17.91 13.15 12.93
C PHE A 310 -18.21 14.15 11.82
N ARG A 311 -18.87 13.70 10.74
CA ARG A 311 -19.18 14.50 9.56
C ARG A 311 -19.78 15.86 9.91
N ASP A 312 -20.91 15.88 10.60
CA ASP A 312 -21.66 17.12 10.86
C ASP A 312 -20.85 18.08 11.75
N LEU A 313 -20.16 17.55 12.77
CA LEU A 313 -19.28 18.32 13.64
C LEU A 313 -18.14 18.98 12.85
N MET A 314 -17.52 18.25 11.92
CA MET A 314 -16.41 18.78 11.13
C MET A 314 -16.87 19.78 10.07
N VAL A 315 -18.08 19.63 9.51
CA VAL A 315 -18.69 20.64 8.63
C VAL A 315 -18.97 21.92 9.42
N GLU A 316 -19.56 21.83 10.61
CA GLU A 316 -19.80 22.99 11.47
C GLU A 316 -18.48 23.72 11.81
N LYS A 317 -17.45 22.97 12.20
CA LYS A 317 -16.13 23.53 12.51
C LYS A 317 -15.51 24.20 11.28
N PHE A 318 -15.60 23.58 10.11
CA PHE A 318 -15.08 24.15 8.86
C PHE A 318 -15.74 25.49 8.56
N VAL A 319 -17.08 25.58 8.68
CA VAL A 319 -17.84 26.82 8.47
C VAL A 319 -17.41 27.93 9.43
N ARG A 320 -17.13 27.59 10.69
CA ARG A 320 -16.75 28.56 11.74
C ARG A 320 -15.26 28.94 11.72
N SER A 321 -14.44 28.22 10.96
CA SER A 321 -13.01 28.51 10.80
C SER A 321 -12.77 29.76 9.96
N SER A 322 -11.58 30.36 10.12
CA SER A 322 -11.15 31.49 9.28
C SER A 322 -10.92 31.06 7.83
N GLU A 323 -10.98 32.00 6.88
CA GLU A 323 -10.70 31.69 5.47
C GLU A 323 -9.30 31.09 5.25
N ALA A 324 -8.33 31.43 6.11
CA ALA A 324 -6.98 30.87 6.04
C ALA A 324 -6.97 29.37 6.40
N VAL A 325 -7.68 28.99 7.47
CA VAL A 325 -7.82 27.58 7.89
C VAL A 325 -8.65 26.82 6.85
N GLN A 326 -9.76 27.39 6.37
CA GLN A 326 -10.57 26.76 5.33
C GLN A 326 -9.75 26.46 4.07
N GLY A 327 -8.94 27.43 3.61
CA GLY A 327 -8.03 27.24 2.47
C GLY A 327 -6.98 26.16 2.71
N ALA A 328 -6.40 26.10 3.92
CA ALA A 328 -5.44 25.05 4.28
C ALA A 328 -6.10 23.66 4.33
N VAL A 329 -7.34 23.56 4.83
CA VAL A 329 -8.13 22.33 4.81
C VAL A 329 -8.39 21.90 3.37
N LEU A 330 -8.88 22.78 2.49
CA LEU A 330 -9.23 22.43 1.12
C LEU A 330 -8.02 22.05 0.26
N THR A 331 -6.87 22.71 0.45
CA THR A 331 -5.60 22.30 -0.18
C THR A 331 -5.26 20.85 0.16
N ARG A 332 -5.54 20.41 1.38
CA ARG A 332 -5.24 19.05 1.86
C ARG A 332 -6.33 18.05 1.51
N LEU A 333 -7.60 18.46 1.62
CA LEU A 333 -8.79 17.62 1.51
C LEU A 333 -9.97 18.40 0.92
N ALA A 334 -10.22 18.22 -0.37
CA ALA A 334 -11.42 18.70 -1.05
C ALA A 334 -12.59 17.72 -0.89
N ALA A 335 -13.08 17.56 0.35
CA ALA A 335 -14.21 16.68 0.65
C ALA A 335 -15.53 17.25 0.10
N PRO A 336 -16.44 16.42 -0.46
CA PRO A 336 -17.75 16.85 -0.95
C PRO A 336 -18.58 17.59 0.12
N GLU A 337 -18.44 17.19 1.38
CA GLU A 337 -19.15 17.80 2.51
C GLU A 337 -18.79 19.29 2.74
N PHE A 338 -17.62 19.73 2.30
CA PHE A 338 -17.19 21.15 2.40
C PHE A 338 -17.60 21.99 1.18
N TRP A 339 -18.08 21.36 0.10
CA TRP A 339 -18.43 22.04 -1.14
C TRP A 339 -19.48 23.15 -0.97
N PRO A 340 -20.59 22.96 -0.22
CA PRO A 340 -21.59 24.01 -0.07
C PRO A 340 -21.02 25.30 0.52
N THR A 341 -20.14 25.18 1.51
CA THR A 341 -19.45 26.32 2.13
C THR A 341 -18.45 26.94 1.16
N ALA A 342 -17.67 26.12 0.46
CA ALA A 342 -16.68 26.59 -0.51
C ALA A 342 -17.35 27.41 -1.63
N LEU A 343 -18.43 26.87 -2.21
CA LEU A 343 -19.23 27.55 -3.21
C LEU A 343 -19.87 28.82 -2.66
N ALA A 344 -20.41 28.81 -1.45
CA ALA A 344 -21.02 29.99 -0.83
C ALA A 344 -20.01 31.12 -0.61
N VAL A 345 -18.79 30.81 -0.14
CA VAL A 345 -17.74 31.82 0.05
C VAL A 345 -17.31 32.42 -1.29
N PHE A 346 -17.11 31.58 -2.31
CA PHE A 346 -16.80 32.03 -3.66
C PHE A 346 -17.93 32.90 -4.24
N SER A 347 -19.18 32.46 -4.16
CA SER A 347 -20.36 33.16 -4.69
C SER A 347 -20.55 34.55 -4.07
N ASN A 348 -20.14 34.73 -2.81
CA ASN A 348 -20.22 36.01 -2.09
C ASN A 348 -18.95 36.87 -2.24
N SER A 349 -18.21 36.73 -3.33
CA SER A 349 -17.06 37.58 -3.64
C SER A 349 -17.46 39.03 -3.85
N GLY A 350 -16.85 39.93 -3.08
CA GLY A 350 -17.16 41.37 -3.07
C GLY A 350 -16.17 42.26 -3.83
N SER A 351 -15.18 41.68 -4.51
CA SER A 351 -14.23 42.42 -5.35
C SER A 351 -13.66 41.50 -6.43
N TYR A 352 -13.14 42.07 -7.53
CA TYR A 352 -12.53 41.30 -8.61
C TYR A 352 -11.35 40.45 -8.10
N ARG A 353 -10.41 41.06 -7.37
CA ARG A 353 -9.28 40.34 -6.76
C ARG A 353 -9.72 39.30 -5.73
N GLY A 354 -10.78 39.59 -4.99
CA GLY A 354 -11.38 38.64 -4.04
C GLY A 354 -11.99 37.42 -4.75
N ALA A 355 -12.64 37.61 -5.89
CA ALA A 355 -13.19 36.53 -6.70
C ALA A 355 -12.09 35.60 -7.23
N GLU A 356 -11.02 36.16 -7.80
CA GLU A 356 -9.86 35.40 -8.30
C GLU A 356 -9.21 34.58 -7.18
N ALA A 357 -8.97 35.20 -6.02
CA ALA A 357 -8.36 34.53 -4.87
C ALA A 357 -9.27 33.46 -4.26
N ARG A 358 -10.58 33.70 -4.21
CA ARG A 358 -11.55 32.71 -3.69
C ARG A 358 -11.76 31.56 -4.67
N PHE A 359 -11.66 31.78 -5.98
CA PHE A 359 -11.69 30.70 -6.95
C PHE A 359 -10.53 29.72 -6.67
N GLU A 360 -9.29 30.23 -6.60
CA GLU A 360 -8.11 29.40 -6.31
C GLU A 360 -8.22 28.68 -4.97
N ARG A 361 -8.76 29.35 -3.95
CA ARG A 361 -8.81 28.80 -2.59
C ARG A 361 -9.95 27.80 -2.38
N TYR A 362 -11.10 28.01 -3.02
CA TYR A 362 -12.34 27.28 -2.69
C TYR A 362 -12.85 26.39 -3.83
N ILE A 363 -12.59 26.74 -5.10
CA ILE A 363 -13.11 26.00 -6.26
C ILE A 363 -12.03 25.11 -6.87
N ALA A 364 -10.83 25.67 -7.13
CA ALA A 364 -9.72 24.94 -7.74
C ALA A 364 -9.33 23.64 -7.01
N PRO A 365 -9.39 23.53 -5.66
CA PRO A 365 -9.08 22.27 -4.96
C PRO A 365 -9.97 21.09 -5.38
N TYR A 366 -11.15 21.35 -5.93
CA TYR A 366 -12.10 20.34 -6.38
C TYR A 366 -11.93 19.94 -7.86
N GLN A 367 -10.99 20.52 -8.60
CA GLN A 367 -10.84 20.29 -10.04
C GLN A 367 -10.70 18.80 -10.44
N ASP A 368 -10.13 17.99 -9.55
CA ASP A 368 -9.91 16.56 -9.77
C ASP A 368 -10.99 15.68 -9.12
N THR A 369 -12.03 16.25 -8.49
CA THR A 369 -13.11 15.51 -7.80
C THR A 369 -14.51 16.01 -8.11
N ALA A 370 -14.66 17.20 -8.70
CA ALA A 370 -15.93 17.85 -8.95
C ALA A 370 -16.80 17.07 -9.94
N THR A 371 -18.10 17.05 -9.67
CA THR A 371 -19.10 16.46 -10.56
C THR A 371 -19.58 17.46 -11.62
N PRO A 372 -20.23 17.01 -12.71
CA PRO A 372 -20.87 17.89 -13.67
C PRO A 372 -21.90 18.84 -13.02
N GLU A 373 -22.64 18.38 -12.00
CA GLU A 373 -23.57 19.23 -11.25
C GLU A 373 -22.85 20.35 -10.49
N GLN A 374 -21.72 20.04 -9.85
CA GLN A 374 -20.90 21.04 -9.17
C GLN A 374 -20.31 22.07 -10.16
N MET A 375 -19.98 21.65 -11.38
CA MET A 375 -19.59 22.57 -12.45
C MET A 375 -20.72 23.54 -12.80
N GLU A 376 -21.95 23.06 -12.95
CA GLU A 376 -23.13 23.91 -13.21
C GLU A 376 -23.36 24.93 -12.08
N GLN A 377 -23.15 24.52 -10.83
CA GLN A 377 -23.24 25.41 -9.68
C GLN A 377 -22.18 26.53 -9.71
N VAL A 378 -20.96 26.24 -10.17
CA VAL A 378 -19.92 27.26 -10.38
C VAL A 378 -20.35 28.22 -11.49
N PHE A 379 -20.89 27.73 -12.61
CA PHE A 379 -21.42 28.60 -13.67
C PHE A 379 -22.51 29.53 -13.14
N ALA A 380 -23.47 28.99 -12.37
CA ALA A 380 -24.51 29.80 -11.76
C ALA A 380 -23.92 30.90 -10.85
N ALA A 381 -22.94 30.56 -10.00
CA ALA A 381 -22.28 31.53 -9.12
C ALA A 381 -21.58 32.67 -9.88
N VAL A 382 -20.89 32.33 -10.99
CA VAL A 382 -20.24 33.33 -11.86
C VAL A 382 -21.27 34.23 -12.53
N GLY A 383 -22.39 33.67 -13.01
CA GLY A 383 -23.40 34.41 -13.77
C GLY A 383 -24.17 35.44 -12.93
N ILE A 384 -24.38 35.17 -11.63
CA ILE A 384 -25.18 36.05 -10.76
C ILE A 384 -24.35 37.10 -10.00
N ASN A 385 -23.03 37.04 -10.02
CA ASN A 385 -22.16 37.99 -9.32
C ASN A 385 -21.20 38.71 -10.28
N LEU A 386 -21.45 40.01 -10.51
CA LEU A 386 -20.67 40.84 -11.42
C LEU A 386 -19.18 40.97 -11.02
N HIS A 387 -18.84 40.88 -9.73
CA HIS A 387 -17.44 40.88 -9.29
C HIS A 387 -16.71 39.60 -9.72
N ILE A 388 -17.43 38.49 -9.85
CA ILE A 388 -16.88 37.23 -10.34
C ILE A 388 -16.85 37.24 -11.87
N TYR A 389 -17.96 37.59 -12.50
CA TYR A 389 -18.11 37.60 -13.96
C TYR A 389 -17.05 38.47 -14.66
N HIS A 390 -16.75 39.65 -14.11
CA HIS A 390 -15.81 40.61 -14.70
C HIS A 390 -14.39 40.54 -14.14
N ALA A 391 -14.10 39.58 -13.26
CA ALA A 391 -12.73 39.33 -12.83
C ALA A 391 -11.89 38.79 -14.00
N ALA A 392 -10.66 39.29 -14.14
CA ALA A 392 -9.87 39.05 -15.35
C ALA A 392 -9.38 37.59 -15.44
N GLU A 393 -9.04 36.99 -14.30
CA GLU A 393 -8.51 35.62 -14.26
C GLU A 393 -9.60 34.53 -14.25
N VAL A 394 -10.82 34.86 -13.79
CA VAL A 394 -11.90 33.87 -13.62
C VAL A 394 -12.21 33.08 -14.90
N PRO A 395 -12.25 33.65 -16.12
CA PRO A 395 -12.47 32.87 -17.32
C PRO A 395 -11.40 31.80 -17.58
N PHE A 396 -10.14 32.08 -17.26
CA PHE A 396 -9.03 31.13 -17.42
C PHE A 396 -9.06 30.06 -16.33
N GLN A 397 -9.32 30.46 -15.08
CA GLN A 397 -9.49 29.53 -13.96
C GLN A 397 -10.67 28.58 -14.19
N LEU A 398 -11.78 29.11 -14.72
CA LEU A 398 -12.95 28.32 -15.08
C LEU A 398 -12.66 27.36 -16.24
N ALA A 399 -11.88 27.78 -17.23
CA ALA A 399 -11.46 26.91 -18.33
C ALA A 399 -10.59 25.74 -17.85
N ASP A 400 -9.61 25.98 -16.95
CA ASP A 400 -8.81 24.88 -16.37
C ASP A 400 -9.68 23.91 -15.56
N PHE A 401 -10.56 24.45 -14.71
CA PHE A 401 -11.50 23.65 -13.93
C PHE A 401 -12.40 22.77 -14.81
N VAL A 402 -13.06 23.37 -15.82
CA VAL A 402 -13.93 22.64 -16.77
C VAL A 402 -13.13 21.62 -17.57
N GLY A 403 -11.92 21.98 -18.00
CA GLY A 403 -11.04 21.09 -18.75
C GLY A 403 -10.63 19.85 -17.95
N ARG A 404 -10.35 19.98 -16.64
CA ARG A 404 -10.03 18.84 -15.78
C ARG A 404 -11.24 17.96 -15.49
N VAL A 405 -12.39 18.56 -15.21
CA VAL A 405 -13.63 17.80 -15.01
C VAL A 405 -14.01 17.06 -16.30
N GLY A 406 -13.95 17.71 -17.47
CA GLY A 406 -14.27 17.13 -18.77
C GLY A 406 -13.34 15.99 -19.23
N ARG A 407 -12.12 15.87 -18.68
CA ARG A 407 -11.24 14.71 -18.91
C ARG A 407 -11.66 13.47 -18.12
N ARG A 408 -12.36 13.66 -17.01
CA ARG A 408 -12.79 12.60 -16.10
C ARG A 408 -14.25 12.21 -16.34
N GLU A 409 -15.11 13.20 -16.50
CA GLU A 409 -16.55 13.09 -16.65
C GLU A 409 -16.96 13.58 -18.03
N SER A 410 -17.94 12.93 -18.67
CA SER A 410 -18.42 13.38 -19.98
C SER A 410 -19.19 14.70 -19.86
N LEU A 411 -18.79 15.70 -20.63
CA LEU A 411 -19.55 16.94 -20.76
C LEU A 411 -20.88 16.67 -21.47
N SER A 412 -21.95 17.31 -21.00
CA SER A 412 -23.31 17.12 -21.49
C SER A 412 -23.92 18.39 -22.05
N GLN A 413 -25.02 18.25 -22.79
CA GLN A 413 -25.81 19.37 -23.28
C GLN A 413 -26.34 20.25 -22.13
N GLN A 414 -26.66 19.65 -20.97
CA GLN A 414 -27.09 20.38 -19.78
C GLN A 414 -25.99 21.31 -19.27
N ASN A 415 -24.75 20.82 -19.20
CA ASN A 415 -23.61 21.65 -18.77
C ASN A 415 -23.38 22.81 -19.74
N LEU A 416 -23.51 22.57 -21.05
CA LEU A 416 -23.42 23.62 -22.06
C LEU A 416 -24.55 24.66 -21.92
N THR A 417 -25.78 24.21 -21.68
CA THR A 417 -26.92 25.11 -21.43
C THR A 417 -26.68 25.98 -20.20
N ALA A 418 -26.10 25.43 -19.13
CA ALA A 418 -25.75 26.20 -17.93
C ALA A 418 -24.65 27.25 -18.21
N LEU A 419 -23.62 26.91 -18.99
CA LEU A 419 -22.59 27.86 -19.44
C LEU A 419 -23.18 29.00 -20.27
N VAL A 420 -24.08 28.67 -21.21
CA VAL A 420 -24.78 29.66 -22.03
C VAL A 420 -25.63 30.58 -21.15
N ALA A 421 -26.42 30.02 -20.23
CA ALA A 421 -27.23 30.79 -19.29
C ALA A 421 -26.39 31.72 -18.41
N MET A 422 -25.24 31.27 -17.93
CA MET A 422 -24.28 32.09 -17.19
C MET A 422 -23.83 33.30 -18.00
N THR A 423 -23.47 33.12 -19.28
CA THR A 423 -22.97 34.22 -20.11
C THR A 423 -24.06 35.18 -20.60
N ASP A 424 -25.29 34.67 -20.75
CA ASP A 424 -26.44 35.45 -21.22
C ASP A 424 -27.11 36.23 -20.06
N ALA A 425 -26.77 35.91 -18.80
CA ALA A 425 -27.26 36.63 -17.62
C ALA A 425 -26.58 37.99 -17.38
N SER A 426 -25.51 38.32 -18.11
CA SER A 426 -24.75 39.56 -17.91
C SER A 426 -25.39 40.76 -18.64
N PRO A 427 -25.49 41.96 -18.02
CA PRO A 427 -26.09 43.15 -18.64
C PRO A 427 -25.42 43.60 -19.95
N ARG A 428 -24.19 43.15 -20.21
CA ARG A 428 -23.42 43.46 -21.42
C ARG A 428 -23.24 42.26 -22.36
N ASN A 429 -23.83 41.10 -22.02
CA ASN A 429 -23.90 39.94 -22.91
C ASN A 429 -22.54 39.57 -23.56
N ARG A 430 -21.45 39.53 -22.78
CA ARG A 430 -20.10 39.29 -23.32
C ARG A 430 -19.68 37.84 -23.13
N ARG A 431 -19.99 36.98 -24.11
CA ARG A 431 -19.44 35.60 -24.20
C ARG A 431 -17.93 35.57 -24.45
N ALA A 432 -17.36 36.64 -25.01
CA ALA A 432 -15.98 36.70 -25.47
C ALA A 432 -14.91 36.30 -24.43
N PRO A 433 -14.95 36.76 -23.16
CA PRO A 433 -13.97 36.36 -22.14
C PRO A 433 -13.99 34.86 -21.85
N PHE A 434 -15.17 34.22 -21.94
CA PHE A 434 -15.37 32.80 -21.65
C PHE A 434 -15.21 31.89 -22.89
N ARG A 435 -14.74 32.42 -24.02
CA ARG A 435 -14.43 31.63 -25.22
C ARG A 435 -13.56 30.39 -24.94
N PRO A 436 -12.51 30.45 -24.10
CA PRO A 436 -11.72 29.26 -23.77
C PRO A 436 -12.56 28.12 -23.16
N VAL A 437 -13.63 28.46 -22.42
CA VAL A 437 -14.54 27.45 -21.85
C VAL A 437 -15.41 26.84 -22.95
N PHE A 438 -15.93 27.63 -23.89
CA PHE A 438 -16.71 27.12 -25.02
C PHE A 438 -15.89 26.19 -25.94
N GLU A 439 -14.61 26.52 -26.19
CA GLU A 439 -13.71 25.69 -27.01
C GLU A 439 -13.53 24.27 -26.42
N ILE A 440 -13.60 24.11 -25.10
CA ILE A 440 -13.56 22.80 -24.44
C ILE A 440 -14.83 21.99 -24.77
N PHE A 441 -16.00 22.62 -24.74
CA PHE A 441 -17.27 21.97 -25.13
C PHE A 441 -17.30 21.61 -26.62
N GLU A 442 -16.81 22.50 -27.48
CA GLU A 442 -16.73 22.24 -28.93
C GLU A 442 -15.81 21.04 -29.24
N THR A 443 -14.70 20.92 -28.53
CA THR A 443 -13.79 19.76 -28.64
C THR A 443 -14.49 18.46 -28.20
N ALA A 444 -15.45 18.54 -27.28
CA ALA A 444 -16.30 17.44 -26.87
C ALA A 444 -17.50 17.20 -27.81
N GLY A 445 -17.61 17.92 -28.93
CA GLY A 445 -18.69 17.80 -29.91
C GLY A 445 -19.98 18.54 -29.52
N LEU A 446 -19.93 19.44 -28.54
CA LEU A 446 -21.06 20.23 -28.06
C LEU A 446 -20.89 21.69 -28.48
N SER A 447 -21.70 22.14 -29.44
CA SER A 447 -21.64 23.51 -29.94
C SER A 447 -22.72 24.38 -29.32
N ALA A 448 -22.32 25.54 -28.80
CA ALA A 448 -23.26 26.56 -28.35
C ALA A 448 -24.08 27.11 -29.54
N PRO A 449 -25.35 27.50 -29.33
CA PRO A 449 -26.10 28.20 -30.35
C PRO A 449 -25.40 29.52 -30.71
N PRO A 450 -25.50 29.96 -31.99
CA PRO A 450 -24.86 31.19 -32.45
C PRO A 450 -25.29 32.36 -31.57
N PHE A 451 -24.30 33.10 -31.10
CA PHE A 451 -24.51 34.26 -30.26
C PHE A 451 -24.75 35.50 -31.14
N THR A 452 -25.90 36.13 -30.99
CA THR A 452 -26.17 37.43 -31.60
C THR A 452 -26.03 38.46 -30.48
N PRO A 453 -25.02 39.33 -30.50
CA PRO A 453 -24.95 40.43 -29.54
C PRO A 453 -26.23 41.24 -29.62
N GLN A 454 -26.83 41.61 -28.49
CA GLN A 454 -27.80 42.71 -28.52
C GLN A 454 -26.99 43.98 -28.79
N ASP A 455 -27.25 44.61 -29.94
CA ASP A 455 -26.70 45.93 -30.25
C ASP A 455 -27.20 46.92 -29.18
N ASP A 456 -26.28 47.71 -28.62
CA ASP A 456 -26.58 48.74 -27.62
C ASP A 456 -27.39 49.89 -28.25
N ASP A 457 -28.46 50.31 -27.56
CA ASP A 457 -28.99 51.70 -27.56
C ASP A 457 -28.51 52.41 -26.29
#